data_AF-A0A920UZ51-F1
#
_entry.id   AF-A0A920UZ51-F1
#
_cell.length_a   1.000
_cell.length_b   1.000
_cell.length_c   1.000
_cell.angle_alpha   90.00
_cell.angle_beta   90.00
_cell.angle_gamma   90.00
#
_symmetry.space_group_name_H-M   'P 1'
#
loop_
_entity.id
_entity.type
_entity.pdbx_description
1 polymer ?
#
loop_
_entity_poly.entity_id
_entity_poly.type
_entity_poly.pdbx_seq_one_letter_code
_entity_poly.pdbx_strand_id
1 'polypeptide(L)'
;MALNDDEVDWFHHVKGMLDYLDIECHLIGQEEIRQLHPLLIVDDVKMGFYTPTDGHTDPASSTHAMAVGARLGGAEIYRHTQVLDTRLLGSGEWEVVTDKGSIICEHVVKRGQFC
;
A
#
# COMPACT_ATOMS: atom_id res chain seq x y z
N MET A 1 -8.73 -16.50 7.52
CA MET A 1 -9.42 -17.79 7.73
C MET A 1 -10.89 -17.49 7.92
N ALA A 2 -11.76 -18.34 7.41
CA ALA A 2 -13.20 -18.27 7.62
C ALA A 2 -13.61 -19.28 8.71
N LEU A 3 -14.41 -18.83 9.67
CA LEU A 3 -14.89 -19.55 10.84
C LEU A 3 -16.41 -19.82 10.74
N ASN A 4 -17.14 -19.02 9.97
CA ASN A 4 -18.58 -19.17 9.73
C ASN A 4 -18.93 -19.19 8.24
N ASP A 5 -20.19 -19.47 7.90
CA ASP A 5 -20.61 -19.63 6.51
C ASP A 5 -20.61 -18.30 5.73
N ASP A 6 -20.91 -17.17 6.40
CA ASP A 6 -20.86 -15.84 5.77
C ASP A 6 -19.43 -15.48 5.32
N GLU A 7 -18.42 -15.85 6.12
CA GLU A 7 -17.00 -15.66 5.77
C GLU A 7 -16.53 -16.60 4.64
N VAL A 8 -17.10 -17.81 4.56
CA VAL A 8 -16.84 -18.74 3.45
C VAL A 8 -17.42 -18.20 2.15
N ASP A 9 -18.66 -17.71 2.17
CA ASP A 9 -19.30 -17.08 1.02
C ASP A 9 -18.51 -15.83 0.57
N TRP A 10 -18.02 -15.04 1.52
CA TRP A 10 -17.12 -13.93 1.23
C TRP A 10 -15.82 -14.38 0.55
N PHE A 11 -15.21 -15.47 1.00
CA PHE A 11 -13.98 -15.99 0.37
C PHE A 11 -14.23 -16.45 -1.06
N HIS A 12 -15.36 -17.11 -1.35
CA HIS A 12 -15.73 -17.46 -2.71
C HIS A 12 -15.96 -16.22 -3.59
N HIS A 13 -16.58 -15.17 -3.05
CA HIS A 13 -16.75 -13.90 -3.75
C HIS A 13 -15.39 -13.26 -4.11
N VAL A 14 -14.48 -13.15 -3.14
CA VAL A 14 -13.14 -12.58 -3.35
C VAL A 14 -12.33 -13.44 -4.34
N LYS A 15 -12.40 -14.77 -4.24
CA LYS A 15 -11.76 -15.68 -5.19
C LYS A 15 -12.21 -15.41 -6.63
N GLY A 16 -13.52 -15.25 -6.85
CA GLY A 16 -14.05 -14.91 -8.17
C GLY A 16 -13.52 -13.57 -8.71
N MET A 17 -13.34 -12.57 -7.84
CA MET A 17 -12.73 -11.29 -8.23
C MET A 17 -11.26 -11.44 -8.59
N LEU A 18 -10.49 -12.19 -7.80
CA LEU A 18 -9.05 -12.38 -8.05
C LEU A 18 -8.81 -13.23 -9.29
N ASP A 19 -9.63 -14.23 -9.56
CA ASP A 19 -9.58 -15.01 -10.81
C ASP A 19 -9.85 -14.16 -12.04
N TYR A 20 -10.82 -13.24 -11.96
CA TYR A 20 -11.08 -12.29 -13.04
C TYR A 20 -9.90 -11.35 -13.31
N LEU A 21 -9.13 -11.02 -12.27
CA LEU A 21 -7.93 -10.19 -12.35
C LEU A 21 -6.65 -10.98 -12.63
N ASP A 22 -6.73 -12.30 -12.81
CA ASP A 22 -5.58 -13.21 -12.98
C ASP A 22 -4.57 -13.13 -11.81
N ILE A 23 -5.08 -12.95 -10.58
CA ILE A 23 -4.28 -12.92 -9.35
C ILE A 23 -4.33 -14.30 -8.69
N GLU A 24 -3.16 -14.93 -8.57
CA GLU A 24 -3.04 -16.26 -7.96
C GLU A 24 -3.51 -16.25 -6.50
N CYS A 25 -4.51 -17.09 -6.22
CA CYS A 25 -4.99 -17.36 -4.88
C CYS A 25 -5.64 -18.73 -4.80
N HIS A 26 -5.65 -19.31 -3.60
CA HIS A 26 -6.12 -20.68 -3.35
C HIS A 26 -7.04 -20.69 -2.13
N LEU A 27 -8.20 -21.31 -2.27
CA LEU A 27 -9.05 -21.68 -1.13
C LEU A 27 -8.56 -23.02 -0.60
N ILE A 28 -8.17 -23.08 0.67
CA ILE A 28 -7.49 -24.25 1.25
C ILE A 28 -8.22 -24.79 2.47
N GLY A 29 -8.09 -26.09 2.71
CA GLY A 29 -8.63 -26.77 3.88
C GLY A 29 -7.69 -26.74 5.09
N GLN A 30 -8.16 -27.23 6.24
CA GLN A 30 -7.38 -27.26 7.48
C GLN A 30 -6.04 -28.01 7.35
N GLU A 31 -6.00 -29.11 6.58
CA GLU A 31 -4.78 -29.90 6.38
C GLU A 31 -3.70 -29.09 5.65
N GLU A 32 -4.05 -28.41 4.57
CA GLU A 32 -3.15 -27.53 3.83
C GLU A 32 -2.68 -26.35 4.69
N ILE A 33 -3.56 -25.79 5.54
CA ILE A 33 -3.18 -24.75 6.50
C ILE A 33 -2.14 -25.29 7.49
N ARG A 34 -2.32 -26.49 8.04
CA ARG A 34 -1.35 -27.11 8.97
C ARG A 34 -0.01 -27.40 8.28
N GLN A 35 -0.02 -27.76 7.00
CA GLN A 35 1.21 -27.96 6.21
C GLN A 35 1.96 -26.64 5.98
N LEU A 36 1.24 -25.55 5.68
CA LEU A 36 1.82 -24.23 5.44
C LEU A 36 2.27 -23.55 6.75
N HIS A 37 1.48 -23.64 7.81
CA HIS A 37 1.72 -22.97 9.08
C HIS A 37 1.39 -23.88 10.28
N PRO A 38 2.29 -24.81 10.65
CA PRO A 38 2.01 -25.89 11.60
C PRO A 38 1.73 -25.43 13.04
N LEU A 39 2.02 -24.17 13.37
CA LEU A 39 1.76 -23.58 14.68
C LEU A 39 0.33 -23.02 14.84
N LEU A 40 -0.48 -22.99 13.77
CA LEU A 40 -1.86 -22.52 13.87
C LEU A 40 -2.77 -23.60 14.44
N ILE A 41 -3.67 -23.19 15.34
CA ILE A 41 -4.81 -23.99 15.78
C ILE A 41 -5.94 -23.71 14.77
N VAL A 42 -6.46 -24.76 14.14
CA VAL A 42 -7.40 -24.62 13.01
C VAL A 42 -8.67 -25.47 13.18
N ASP A 43 -8.95 -25.95 14.38
CA ASP A 43 -10.02 -26.92 14.64
C ASP A 43 -11.41 -26.36 14.34
N ASP A 44 -11.60 -25.05 14.49
CA ASP A 44 -12.81 -24.29 14.19
C ASP A 44 -12.78 -23.60 12.82
N VAL A 45 -11.71 -23.77 12.04
CA VAL A 45 -11.56 -23.13 10.72
C VAL A 45 -12.32 -23.92 9.66
N LYS A 46 -13.24 -23.26 8.96
CA LYS A 46 -13.97 -23.83 7.83
C LYS A 46 -13.17 -23.76 6.53
N MET A 47 -12.41 -22.67 6.32
CA MET A 47 -11.64 -22.45 5.09
C MET A 47 -10.48 -21.46 5.30
N GLY A 48 -9.35 -21.70 4.63
CA GLY A 48 -8.24 -20.76 4.50
C GLY A 48 -8.23 -20.07 3.13
N PHE A 49 -7.63 -18.88 3.09
CA PHE A 49 -7.39 -18.15 1.85
C PHE A 49 -5.89 -17.94 1.75
N TYR A 50 -5.26 -18.50 0.72
CA TYR A 50 -3.81 -18.52 0.55
C TYR A 50 -3.42 -17.76 -0.72
N THR A 51 -2.57 -16.75 -0.55
CA THR A 51 -2.06 -15.87 -1.60
C THR A 51 -0.53 -16.02 -1.64
N PRO A 52 0.01 -16.91 -2.49
CA PRO A 52 1.43 -17.30 -2.46
C PRO A 52 2.39 -16.16 -2.81
N THR A 53 1.90 -15.13 -3.50
CA THR A 53 2.68 -13.96 -3.92
C THR A 53 2.63 -12.81 -2.91
N ASP A 54 1.77 -12.90 -1.90
CA ASP A 54 1.74 -11.93 -0.81
C ASP A 54 2.91 -12.13 0.14
N GLY A 55 3.22 -11.09 0.89
CA GLY A 55 4.29 -11.14 1.86
C GLY A 55 4.35 -9.90 2.71
N HIS A 56 5.54 -9.62 3.23
CA HIS A 56 5.79 -8.47 4.08
C HIS A 56 6.83 -7.59 3.42
N THR A 57 6.66 -6.28 3.60
CA THR A 57 7.66 -5.30 3.23
C THR A 57 7.96 -4.42 4.43
N ASP A 58 9.21 -3.97 4.56
CA ASP A 58 9.54 -2.87 5.46
C ASP A 58 9.18 -1.55 4.75
N PRO A 59 8.12 -0.85 5.18
CA PRO A 59 7.69 0.38 4.53
C PRO A 59 8.74 1.49 4.64
N ALA A 60 9.54 1.53 5.71
CA ALA A 60 10.57 2.55 5.88
C ALA A 60 11.70 2.35 4.87
N SER A 61 12.22 1.12 4.77
CA SER A 61 13.25 0.78 3.77
C SER A 61 12.74 0.94 2.35
N SER A 62 11.51 0.52 2.05
CA SER A 62 10.89 0.70 0.73
C SER A 62 10.83 2.17 0.32
N THR A 63 10.35 3.03 1.22
CA THR A 63 10.28 4.48 0.98
C THR A 63 11.67 5.08 0.79
N HIS A 64 12.65 4.62 1.58
CA HIS A 64 14.03 5.09 1.46
C HIS A 64 14.65 4.69 0.12
N ALA A 65 14.44 3.45 -0.34
CA ALA A 65 14.89 2.97 -1.64
C ALA A 65 14.28 3.79 -2.78
N MET A 66 12.98 4.09 -2.72
CA MET A 66 12.31 4.98 -3.66
C MET A 66 12.93 6.39 -3.66
N ALA A 67 13.23 6.95 -2.49
CA ALA A 67 13.86 8.26 -2.36
C ALA A 67 15.28 8.28 -2.96
N VAL A 68 16.05 7.20 -2.81
CA VAL A 68 17.35 7.04 -3.47
C VAL A 68 17.18 6.99 -4.99
N GLY A 69 16.27 6.15 -5.49
CA GLY A 69 15.98 6.04 -6.92
C GLY A 69 15.54 7.37 -7.55
N ALA A 70 14.67 8.12 -6.86
CA ALA A 70 14.23 9.43 -7.30
C ALA A 70 15.39 10.42 -7.43
N ARG A 71 16.30 10.47 -6.44
CA ARG A 71 17.51 11.31 -6.51
C ARG A 71 18.44 10.90 -7.64
N LEU A 72 18.63 9.59 -7.87
CA LEU A 72 19.41 9.10 -9.01
C LEU A 72 18.77 9.49 -10.35
N GLY A 73 17.45 9.60 -10.40
CA GLY A 73 16.68 10.14 -11.52
C GLY A 73 16.69 11.67 -11.64
N GLY A 74 17.42 12.38 -10.78
CA GLY A 74 17.55 13.84 -10.81
C GLY A 74 16.53 14.61 -9.96
N ALA A 75 15.67 13.93 -9.19
CA ALA A 75 14.75 14.61 -8.29
C ALA A 75 15.45 15.18 -7.05
N GLU A 76 14.96 16.31 -6.57
CA GLU A 76 15.42 16.93 -5.33
C GLU A 76 14.46 16.60 -4.18
N ILE A 77 15.00 16.19 -3.02
CA ILE A 77 14.21 15.84 -1.85
C ILE A 77 14.63 16.69 -0.66
N TYR A 78 13.75 17.60 -0.27
CA TYR A 78 13.91 18.51 0.85
C TYR A 78 13.27 17.94 2.11
N ARG A 79 14.10 17.52 3.08
CA ARG A 79 13.64 17.06 4.40
C ARG A 79 13.65 18.19 5.40
N HIS A 80 12.82 18.06 6.45
CA HIS A 80 12.67 19.07 7.51
C HIS A 80 12.33 20.45 6.92
N THR A 81 11.52 20.47 5.87
CA THR A 81 11.08 21.68 5.16
C THR A 81 9.57 21.68 5.22
N GLN A 82 9.01 22.48 6.11
CA GLN A 82 7.57 22.53 6.32
C GLN A 82 6.94 23.43 5.26
N VAL A 83 5.99 22.89 4.50
CA VAL A 83 5.12 23.70 3.65
C VAL A 83 4.15 24.47 4.54
N LEU A 84 4.17 25.80 4.44
CA LEU A 84 3.35 26.72 5.23
C LEU A 84 2.10 27.15 4.44
N ASP A 85 2.21 27.30 3.12
CA ASP A 85 1.13 27.75 2.26
C ASP A 85 1.36 27.30 0.80
N THR A 86 0.29 27.27 0.01
CA THR A 86 0.35 27.01 -1.44
C THR A 86 -0.56 28.00 -2.17
N ARG A 87 -0.01 28.82 -3.06
CA ARG A 87 -0.73 29.92 -3.71
C ARG A 87 -0.69 29.76 -5.23
N LEU A 88 -1.82 30.00 -5.89
CA LEU A 88 -1.85 30.12 -7.34
C LEU A 88 -1.48 31.56 -7.72
N LEU A 89 -0.49 31.72 -8.57
CA LEU A 89 -0.03 33.01 -9.07
C LEU A 89 -0.86 33.46 -10.28
N GLY A 90 -0.80 34.76 -10.59
CA GLY A 90 -1.44 35.32 -11.78
C GLY A 90 -0.89 34.75 -13.10
N SER A 91 0.32 34.17 -13.10
CA SER A 91 0.89 33.44 -14.25
C SER A 91 0.22 32.09 -14.50
N GLY A 92 -0.51 31.55 -13.52
CA GLY A 92 -1.04 30.18 -13.52
C GLY A 92 -0.12 29.15 -12.87
N GLU A 93 1.09 29.53 -12.47
CA GLU A 93 2.01 28.69 -11.69
C GLU A 93 1.65 28.69 -10.20
N TRP A 94 2.15 27.71 -9.46
CA TRP A 94 2.02 27.61 -8.01
C TRP A 94 3.27 28.12 -7.30
N GLU A 95 3.07 28.91 -6.25
CA GLU A 95 4.05 29.19 -5.22
C GLU A 95 3.82 28.27 -4.02
N VAL A 96 4.79 27.41 -3.72
CA VAL A 96 4.83 26.60 -2.49
C VAL A 96 5.69 27.32 -1.47
N VAL A 97 5.05 27.94 -0.48
CA VAL A 97 5.75 28.69 0.58
C VAL A 97 6.20 27.72 1.65
N THR A 98 7.49 27.72 1.98
CA THR A 98 8.07 26.88 3.04
C THR A 98 8.80 27.71 4.09
N ASP A 99 9.12 27.08 5.22
CA ASP A 99 9.99 27.65 6.26
C ASP A 99 11.44 27.91 5.81
N LYS A 100 11.83 27.46 4.61
CA LYS A 100 13.17 27.66 4.03
C LYS A 100 13.16 28.46 2.73
N GLY A 101 12.03 29.08 2.38
CA GLY A 101 11.84 29.85 1.15
C GLY A 101 10.74 29.28 0.26
N SER A 102 10.37 30.03 -0.78
CA SER A 102 9.34 29.63 -1.72
C SER A 102 9.91 28.84 -2.91
N ILE A 103 9.14 27.88 -3.42
CA ILE A 103 9.42 27.16 -4.66
C ILE A 103 8.30 27.48 -5.65
N ILE A 104 8.66 27.89 -6.88
CA ILE A 104 7.69 28.09 -7.97
C ILE A 104 7.65 26.84 -8.85
N CYS A 105 6.45 26.36 -9.17
CA CYS A 105 6.27 25.18 -10.01
C CYS A 105 4.93 25.21 -10.76
N GLU A 106 4.86 24.51 -11.89
CA GLU A 106 3.64 24.40 -12.71
C GLU A 106 2.57 23.52 -12.06
N HIS A 107 2.99 22.50 -11.29
CA HIS A 107 2.10 21.50 -10.70
C HIS A 107 2.46 21.20 -9.25
N VAL A 108 1.43 21.12 -8.40
CA VAL A 108 1.55 20.72 -7.00
C VAL A 108 0.69 19.49 -6.74
N VAL A 109 1.28 18.45 -6.16
CA VAL A 109 0.57 17.26 -5.68
C VAL A 109 0.67 17.21 -4.16
N LYS A 110 -0.46 17.34 -3.46
CA LYS A 110 -0.51 17.22 -2.00
C LYS A 110 -0.67 15.76 -1.59
N ARG A 111 0.25 15.26 -0.77
CA ARG A 111 0.24 13.89 -0.20
C ARG A 111 0.52 13.93 1.31
N GLY A 112 -0.25 14.73 2.04
CA GLY A 112 -0.29 14.72 3.50
C GLY A 112 -1.39 13.78 4.00
N GLN A 113 -1.16 13.09 5.13
CA GLN A 113 -2.09 12.08 5.64
C GLN A 113 -3.18 12.65 6.55
N PHE A 114 -2.89 13.72 7.28
CA PHE A 114 -3.86 14.48 8.06
C PHE A 114 -3.66 15.96 7.74
N CYS A 115 -4.69 16.62 7.23
CA CYS A 115 -4.74 18.05 6.96
C CYS A 115 -5.65 18.76 7.94
#